data_AF-A0A413FX65-F1
#
_entry.id   AF-A0A413FX65-F1
#
_cell.length_a   1.000
_cell.length_b   1.000
_cell.length_c   1.000
_cell.angle_alpha   90.00
_cell.angle_beta   90.00
_cell.angle_gamma   90.00
#
_symmetry.space_group_name_H-M   'P 1'
#
loop_
_entity.id
_entity.type
_entity.pdbx_description
1 polymer ?
#
loop_
_entity_poly.entity_id
_entity_poly.type
_entity_poly.pdbx_seq_one_letter_code
_entity_poly.pdbx_strand_id
1 'polypeptide(L)'
;MLEPNIWDTLNNLLAAIGMISIVITIIRIVWIFLGGEEWVDNIKIEELPLTEDLENRIGMYPQYYPVTPWEATGEYCTQNLFIPQNTIIRKAKLKKVKFEEINDALKYKTIHTFEQITPHSPICLVIERTEAIPTYMIEWKIEYGGKATYYFCDNLRNGDNSLNGIQYHYGIWAKVRKALDLK
;
A
#
# COMPACT_ATOMS: atom_id res chain seq x y z
N MET A 1 43.40 10.25 48.28
CA MET A 1 42.25 10.22 47.36
C MET A 1 42.79 10.64 46.01
N LEU A 2 42.92 9.71 45.07
CA LEU A 2 43.37 10.03 43.71
C LEU A 2 42.19 10.68 43.00
N GLU A 3 42.36 11.92 42.53
CA GLU A 3 41.35 12.58 41.71
C GLU A 3 41.12 11.73 40.45
N PRO A 4 39.85 11.46 40.08
CA PRO A 4 39.58 10.73 38.85
C PRO A 4 40.10 11.56 37.67
N ASN A 5 40.99 10.95 36.90
CA ASN A 5 41.58 11.56 35.71
C ASN A 5 40.44 11.94 34.75
N ILE A 6 40.31 13.23 34.45
CA ILE A 6 39.20 13.78 33.65
C ILE A 6 39.13 13.07 32.29
N TRP A 7 40.28 12.69 31.73
CA TRP A 7 40.37 11.93 30.48
C TRP A 7 39.77 10.53 30.56
N ASP A 8 39.95 9.82 31.67
CA ASP A 8 39.37 8.50 31.88
C ASP A 8 37.85 8.60 32.04
N THR A 9 37.39 9.64 32.73
CA THR A 9 35.95 9.94 32.88
C THR A 9 35.30 10.24 31.52
N LEU A 10 35.98 11.02 30.69
CA LEU A 10 35.50 11.43 29.37
C LEU A 10 35.50 10.27 28.36
N ASN A 11 36.53 9.41 28.41
CA ASN A 11 36.59 8.18 27.60
C ASN A 11 35.49 7.18 28.00
N ASN A 12 35.25 7.01 29.30
CA ASN A 12 34.16 6.15 29.80
C ASN A 12 32.78 6.68 29.39
N LEU A 13 32.59 8.01 29.40
CA LEU A 13 31.36 8.64 28.92
C LEU A 13 31.15 8.40 27.42
N LEU A 14 32.17 8.59 26.60
CA LEU A 14 32.10 8.33 25.15
C LEU A 14 31.85 6.85 24.85
N ALA A 15 32.50 5.93 25.58
CA ALA A 15 32.26 4.50 25.46
C ALA A 15 30.82 4.12 25.85
N ALA A 16 30.27 4.72 26.91
CA ALA A 16 28.89 4.53 27.31
C ALA A 16 27.90 5.03 26.26
N ILE A 17 28.12 6.22 25.69
CA ILE A 17 27.30 6.76 24.59
C ILE A 17 27.38 5.84 23.36
N GLY A 18 28.58 5.35 23.02
CA GLY A 18 28.79 4.40 21.93
C GLY A 18 28.02 3.09 22.15
N MET A 19 28.09 2.52 23.35
CA MET A 19 27.32 1.33 23.72
C MET A 19 25.80 1.56 23.62
N ILE A 20 25.30 2.69 24.13
CA ILE A 20 23.87 3.04 24.02
C ILE A 20 23.46 3.14 22.55
N SER A 21 24.28 3.77 21.70
CA SER A 21 24.03 3.87 20.26
C SER A 21 23.98 2.49 19.58
N ILE A 22 24.87 1.57 19.97
CA ILE A 22 24.87 0.19 19.45
C ILE A 22 23.61 -0.55 19.87
N VAL A 23 23.21 -0.46 21.14
CA VAL A 23 21.98 -1.10 21.66
C VAL A 23 20.75 -0.60 20.91
N ILE A 24 20.62 0.73 20.72
CA ILE A 24 19.52 1.31 19.93
C ILE A 24 19.54 0.78 18.49
N THR A 25 20.72 0.66 17.90
CA THR A 25 20.89 0.11 16.54
C THR A 25 20.45 -1.35 16.46
N ILE A 26 20.85 -2.19 17.42
CA ILE A 26 20.43 -3.59 17.50
C ILE A 26 18.92 -3.70 17.68
N ILE A 27 18.32 -2.90 18.57
CA ILE A 27 16.86 -2.88 18.76
C ILE A 27 16.15 -2.52 17.45
N ARG A 28 16.64 -1.50 16.72
CA ARG A 28 16.11 -1.14 15.40
C ARG A 28 16.25 -2.27 14.39
N ILE A 29 17.41 -2.94 14.35
CA ILE A 29 17.66 -4.09 13.47
C ILE A 29 16.70 -5.24 13.79
N VAL A 30 16.56 -5.61 15.07
CA VAL A 30 15.65 -6.68 15.51
C VAL A 30 14.19 -6.33 15.17
N TRP A 31 13.79 -5.08 15.39
CA TRP A 31 12.45 -4.60 15.02
C TRP A 31 12.22 -4.64 13.50
N ILE A 32 13.21 -4.28 12.69
CA ILE A 32 13.23 -4.45 11.23
C ILE A 32 13.05 -5.92 10.85
N PHE A 33 13.69 -6.85 11.53
CA PHE A 33 13.59 -8.27 11.17
C PHE A 33 12.29 -8.93 11.62
N LEU A 34 11.68 -8.49 12.72
CA LEU A 34 10.48 -9.11 13.30
C LEU A 34 9.15 -8.53 12.79
N GLY A 35 9.08 -7.25 12.41
CA GLY A 35 7.86 -6.61 11.89
C GLY A 35 7.87 -6.51 10.37
N GLY A 36 6.99 -7.24 9.67
CA GLY A 36 6.90 -7.25 8.19
C GLY A 36 5.78 -6.40 7.59
N GLU A 37 4.81 -6.05 8.42
CA GLU A 37 3.55 -5.47 8.02
C GLU A 37 3.26 -4.24 8.87
N GLU A 38 2.73 -3.19 8.22
CA GLU A 38 2.36 -1.95 8.87
C GLU A 38 1.03 -1.50 8.31
N TRP A 39 0.09 -1.17 9.19
CA TRP A 39 -1.13 -0.49 8.81
C TRP A 39 -0.88 1.01 8.73
N VAL A 40 -1.26 1.64 7.62
CA VAL A 40 -1.10 3.08 7.42
C VAL A 40 -2.38 3.67 6.83
N ASP A 41 -2.90 4.72 7.47
CA ASP A 41 -4.11 5.44 7.05
C ASP A 41 -3.80 6.50 5.98
N ASN A 42 -3.18 6.08 4.87
CA ASN A 42 -2.79 6.97 3.77
C ASN A 42 -3.57 6.78 2.47
N ILE A 43 -4.41 5.75 2.42
CA ILE A 43 -5.22 5.39 1.26
C ILE A 43 -6.66 5.18 1.73
N LYS A 44 -7.59 5.72 0.94
CA LYS A 44 -9.01 5.48 1.07
C LYS A 44 -9.51 4.82 -0.20
N ILE A 45 -10.27 3.74 -0.05
CA ILE A 45 -10.96 3.08 -1.15
C ILE A 45 -12.45 3.18 -0.85
N GLU A 46 -13.20 3.79 -1.76
CA GLU A 46 -14.64 3.94 -1.63
C GLU A 46 -15.34 3.21 -2.76
N GLU A 47 -16.43 2.52 -2.43
CA GLU A 47 -17.38 2.05 -3.43
C GLU A 47 -18.47 3.09 -3.63
N LEU A 48 -18.77 3.39 -4.89
CA LEU A 48 -19.80 4.32 -5.31
C LEU A 48 -20.77 3.62 -6.26
N PRO A 49 -22.06 4.00 -6.24
CA PRO A 49 -23.01 3.62 -7.28
C PRO A 49 -22.51 4.08 -8.65
N LEU A 50 -22.72 3.26 -9.69
CA LEU A 50 -22.37 3.61 -11.08
C LEU A 50 -23.04 4.89 -11.59
N THR A 51 -24.17 5.27 -11.00
CA THR A 51 -24.94 6.45 -11.38
C THR A 51 -24.40 7.75 -10.79
N GLU A 52 -23.40 7.67 -9.91
CA GLU A 52 -22.88 8.84 -9.20
C GLU A 52 -21.83 9.59 -10.03
N ASP A 53 -22.09 10.87 -10.27
CA ASP A 53 -21.20 11.77 -10.99
C ASP A 53 -20.07 12.28 -10.07
N LEU A 54 -18.86 11.82 -10.36
CA LEU A 54 -17.64 12.13 -9.60
C LEU A 54 -17.21 13.59 -9.71
N GLU A 55 -17.50 14.26 -10.84
CA GLU A 55 -17.07 15.64 -11.06
C GLU A 55 -17.74 16.59 -10.05
N ASN A 56 -19.01 16.31 -9.73
CA ASN A 56 -19.82 17.13 -8.85
C ASN A 56 -19.52 16.95 -7.36
N ARG A 57 -18.94 15.82 -6.94
CA ARG A 57 -18.78 15.50 -5.52
C ARG A 57 -17.44 15.90 -4.93
N ILE A 58 -16.37 15.95 -5.73
CA ILE A 58 -15.02 15.95 -5.15
C ILE A 58 -14.05 16.99 -5.73
N GLY A 59 -14.39 17.67 -6.85
CA GLY A 59 -13.46 18.61 -7.48
C GLY A 59 -12.10 17.98 -7.85
N MET A 60 -12.10 16.64 -8.02
CA MET A 60 -10.94 15.83 -8.36
C MET A 60 -11.00 15.47 -9.84
N TYR A 61 -9.83 15.20 -10.44
CA TYR A 61 -9.71 14.74 -11.83
C TYR A 61 -9.16 13.30 -11.85
N PRO A 62 -10.02 12.29 -11.60
CA PRO A 62 -9.58 10.91 -11.52
C PRO A 62 -9.03 10.39 -12.85
N GLN A 63 -8.03 9.52 -12.75
CA GLN A 63 -7.63 8.65 -13.84
C GLN A 63 -8.64 7.51 -13.94
N TYR A 64 -9.35 7.43 -15.06
CA TYR A 64 -10.44 6.46 -15.25
C TYR A 64 -9.96 5.18 -15.91
N TYR A 65 -10.45 4.04 -15.42
CA TYR A 65 -10.43 2.77 -16.12
C TYR A 65 -11.83 2.17 -16.17
N PRO A 66 -12.48 2.15 -17.34
CA PRO A 66 -13.76 1.49 -17.53
C PRO A 66 -13.57 0.02 -17.93
N VAL A 67 -14.34 -0.88 -17.31
CA VAL A 67 -14.61 -2.19 -17.92
C VAL A 67 -15.44 -1.97 -19.16
N THR A 68 -14.93 -2.49 -20.27
CA THR A 68 -15.68 -2.46 -21.53
C THR A 68 -16.74 -3.57 -21.54
N PRO A 69 -17.91 -3.38 -22.19
CA PRO A 69 -19.02 -4.34 -22.12
C PRO A 69 -18.68 -5.77 -22.55
N TRP A 70 -17.65 -5.96 -23.39
CA TRP A 70 -17.18 -7.28 -23.81
C TRP A 70 -16.25 -7.98 -22.80
N GLU A 71 -15.83 -7.29 -21.74
CA GLU A 71 -14.96 -7.81 -20.67
C GLU A 71 -15.72 -8.17 -19.38
N ALA A 72 -17.00 -7.79 -19.30
CA ALA A 72 -17.88 -8.09 -18.18
C ALA A 72 -18.39 -9.53 -18.30
N THR A 73 -18.22 -10.32 -17.24
CA THR A 73 -18.67 -11.72 -17.21
C THR A 73 -20.14 -11.90 -16.82
N GLY A 74 -20.89 -10.79 -16.71
CA GLY A 74 -22.32 -10.79 -16.40
C GLY A 74 -22.63 -10.53 -14.92
N GLU A 75 -21.63 -10.28 -14.08
CA GLU A 75 -21.85 -9.77 -12.72
C GLU A 75 -21.97 -8.24 -12.72
N TYR A 76 -22.26 -7.68 -11.54
CA TYR A 76 -22.51 -6.25 -11.40
C TYR A 76 -21.19 -5.46 -11.38
N CYS A 77 -21.15 -4.38 -12.15
CA CYS A 77 -20.05 -3.43 -12.13
C CYS A 77 -20.26 -2.42 -11.01
N THR A 78 -19.18 -1.99 -10.37
CA THR A 78 -19.20 -0.94 -9.36
C THR A 78 -18.13 0.09 -9.64
N GLN A 79 -18.37 1.32 -9.20
CA GLN A 79 -17.41 2.40 -9.30
C GLN A 79 -16.57 2.41 -8.03
N ASN A 80 -15.28 2.17 -8.15
CA ASN A 80 -14.35 2.07 -7.03
C ASN A 80 -13.34 3.21 -7.11
N LEU A 81 -13.39 4.10 -6.12
CA LEU A 81 -12.53 5.26 -6.05
C LEU A 81 -11.35 4.98 -5.13
N PHE A 82 -10.15 5.05 -5.67
CA PHE A 82 -8.89 4.84 -4.95
C PHE A 82 -8.21 6.19 -4.75
N ILE A 83 -8.20 6.66 -3.50
CA ILE A 83 -7.81 8.03 -3.13
C ILE A 83 -6.60 7.99 -2.19
N PRO A 84 -5.42 8.44 -2.65
CA PRO A 84 -4.34 8.83 -1.76
C PRO A 84 -4.78 10.01 -0.89
N GLN A 85 -4.53 9.95 0.42
CA GLN A 85 -4.89 11.02 1.36
C GLN A 85 -3.71 11.97 1.59
N ASN A 86 -2.61 11.43 2.11
CA ASN A 86 -1.42 12.19 2.49
C ASN A 86 -0.14 11.61 1.84
N THR A 87 -0.28 11.08 0.62
CA THR A 87 0.81 10.41 -0.08
C THR A 87 0.67 10.53 -1.60
N ILE A 88 1.78 10.36 -2.30
CA ILE A 88 1.82 10.27 -3.76
C ILE A 88 2.20 8.85 -4.14
N ILE A 89 1.35 8.19 -4.92
CA ILE A 89 1.67 6.87 -5.47
C ILE A 89 2.19 7.07 -6.88
N ARG A 90 3.50 6.89 -7.03
CA ARG A 90 4.17 7.07 -8.32
C ARG A 90 3.64 6.12 -9.39
N LYS A 91 3.28 4.89 -9.01
CA LYS A 91 2.83 3.85 -9.93
C LYS A 91 1.92 2.83 -9.23
N ALA A 92 0.74 2.58 -9.80
CA ALA A 92 -0.14 1.49 -9.41
C ALA A 92 -0.47 0.62 -10.63
N LYS A 93 -0.60 -0.68 -10.42
CA LYS A 93 -0.90 -1.67 -11.46
C LYS A 93 -2.25 -2.29 -11.19
N LEU A 94 -3.19 -2.09 -12.09
CA LEU A 94 -4.43 -2.86 -12.13
C LEU A 94 -4.15 -4.20 -12.78
N LYS A 95 -4.59 -5.26 -12.12
CA LYS A 95 -4.40 -6.63 -12.58
C LYS A 95 -5.74 -7.35 -12.60
N LYS A 96 -5.95 -8.17 -13.64
CA LYS A 96 -7.12 -9.03 -13.80
C LYS A 96 -6.71 -10.49 -13.66
N VAL A 97 -7.57 -11.30 -13.07
CA VAL A 97 -7.43 -12.75 -13.03
C VAL A 97 -7.30 -13.29 -14.46
N LYS A 98 -6.36 -14.21 -14.65
CA LYS A 98 -6.21 -15.05 -15.82
C LYS A 98 -6.12 -16.49 -15.33
N PHE A 99 -7.15 -17.28 -15.62
CA PHE A 99 -7.09 -18.72 -15.42
C PHE A 99 -6.14 -19.30 -16.47
N GLU A 100 -5.05 -19.94 -16.02
CA GLU A 100 -4.20 -20.74 -16.89
C GLU A 100 -4.55 -22.21 -16.66
N GLU A 101 -5.15 -22.84 -17.68
CA GLU A 101 -5.62 -24.23 -17.67
C GLU A 101 -4.52 -25.25 -17.31
N ILE A 102 -3.24 -24.86 -17.41
CA ILE A 102 -2.10 -25.78 -17.28
C ILE A 102 -1.74 -26.08 -15.81
N ASN A 103 -2.12 -25.25 -14.83
CA ASN A 103 -1.62 -25.38 -13.45
C ASN A 103 -2.66 -25.14 -12.33
N ASP A 104 -3.95 -24.98 -12.63
CA ASP A 104 -5.03 -24.67 -11.67
C ASP A 104 -4.74 -23.51 -10.69
N ALA A 105 -3.73 -22.69 -11.02
CA ALA A 105 -3.27 -21.60 -10.16
C ALA A 105 -3.85 -20.27 -10.67
N LEU A 106 -4.57 -19.58 -9.80
CA LEU A 106 -5.06 -18.23 -10.05
C LEU A 106 -3.86 -17.28 -10.24
N LYS A 107 -3.69 -16.74 -11.45
CA LYS A 107 -2.66 -15.74 -11.74
C LYS A 107 -3.30 -14.41 -12.10
N TYR A 108 -2.66 -13.32 -11.70
CA TYR A 108 -3.08 -11.98 -12.03
C TYR A 108 -2.14 -11.35 -13.06
N LYS A 109 -2.69 -10.95 -14.21
CA LYS A 109 -1.95 -10.25 -15.26
C LYS A 109 -2.20 -8.75 -15.16
N THR A 110 -1.15 -7.94 -15.28
CA THR A 110 -1.31 -6.48 -15.37
C THR A 110 -2.01 -6.11 -16.66
N ILE A 111 -3.13 -5.39 -16.53
CA ILE A 111 -3.97 -4.94 -17.64
C ILE A 111 -3.88 -3.41 -17.83
N HIS A 112 -3.61 -2.67 -16.74
CA HIS A 112 -3.43 -1.24 -16.80
C HIS A 112 -2.41 -0.77 -15.76
N THR A 113 -1.76 0.36 -16.02
CA THR A 113 -0.77 0.98 -15.14
C THR A 113 -1.09 2.46 -15.04
N PHE A 114 -1.39 2.90 -13.82
CA PHE A 114 -1.60 4.29 -13.47
C PHE A 114 -0.29 4.88 -12.95
N GLU A 115 -0.07 6.17 -13.22
CA GLU A 115 1.14 6.88 -12.80
C GLU A 115 0.77 8.20 -12.14
N GLN A 116 1.61 8.66 -11.21
CA GLN A 116 1.44 9.95 -10.51
C GLN A 116 0.06 10.13 -9.89
N ILE A 117 -0.36 9.15 -9.08
CA ILE A 117 -1.66 9.18 -8.41
C ILE A 117 -1.51 10.03 -7.15
N THR A 118 -2.37 11.05 -7.04
CA THR A 118 -2.32 12.05 -5.97
C THR A 118 -3.71 12.21 -5.36
N PRO A 119 -3.85 12.92 -4.21
CA PRO A 119 -5.16 13.24 -3.68
C PRO A 119 -6.06 14.02 -4.66
N HIS A 120 -5.47 14.82 -5.56
CA HIS A 120 -6.21 15.60 -6.56
C HIS A 120 -6.47 14.85 -7.88
N SER A 121 -5.66 13.84 -8.18
CA SER A 121 -5.83 12.94 -9.32
C SER A 121 -5.82 11.49 -8.82
N PRO A 122 -6.93 11.06 -8.17
CA PRO A 122 -7.10 9.68 -7.70
C PRO A 122 -7.35 8.73 -8.88
N ILE A 123 -7.56 7.45 -8.62
CA ILE A 123 -7.99 6.48 -9.65
C ILE A 123 -9.47 6.19 -9.46
N CYS A 124 -10.24 6.22 -10.55
CA CYS A 124 -11.59 5.70 -10.61
C CYS A 124 -11.62 4.42 -11.47
N LEU A 125 -11.99 3.31 -10.84
CA LEU A 125 -12.12 2.00 -11.48
C LEU A 125 -13.58 1.62 -11.59
N VAL A 126 -14.10 1.53 -12.82
CA VAL A 126 -15.41 0.93 -13.06
C VAL A 126 -15.16 -0.53 -13.42
N ILE A 127 -15.28 -1.42 -12.44
CA ILE A 127 -14.88 -2.83 -12.55
C ILE A 127 -15.94 -3.75 -11.97
N GLU A 128 -15.91 -5.01 -12.41
CA GLU A 128 -16.76 -6.09 -11.90
C GLU A 128 -16.28 -6.55 -10.54
N ARG A 129 -17.21 -6.77 -9.60
CA ARG A 129 -16.94 -7.37 -8.29
C ARG A 129 -17.63 -8.73 -8.18
N THR A 130 -16.84 -9.69 -7.71
CA THR A 130 -17.25 -11.07 -7.44
C THR A 130 -17.30 -11.31 -5.93
N GLU A 131 -18.21 -12.16 -5.45
CA GLU A 131 -18.28 -12.55 -4.04
C GLU A 131 -17.10 -13.45 -3.60
N ALA A 132 -16.69 -14.41 -4.44
CA ALA A 132 -15.79 -15.50 -4.00
C ALA A 132 -14.32 -15.32 -4.43
N ILE A 133 -14.07 -15.02 -5.71
CA ILE A 133 -12.71 -14.97 -6.28
C ILE A 133 -12.52 -13.62 -6.95
N PRO A 134 -11.77 -12.68 -6.35
CA PRO A 134 -11.66 -11.32 -6.87
C PRO A 134 -11.14 -11.30 -8.31
N THR A 135 -11.95 -10.83 -9.25
CA THR A 135 -11.56 -10.71 -10.67
C THR A 135 -10.46 -9.68 -10.86
N TYR A 136 -10.45 -8.63 -10.05
CA TYR A 136 -9.50 -7.52 -10.14
C TYR A 136 -8.76 -7.32 -8.83
N MET A 137 -7.50 -6.88 -8.95
CA MET A 137 -6.74 -6.34 -7.84
C MET A 137 -5.90 -5.15 -8.29
N ILE A 138 -5.64 -4.22 -7.38
CA ILE A 138 -4.70 -3.11 -7.59
C ILE A 138 -3.49 -3.30 -6.68
N GLU A 139 -2.30 -3.16 -7.26
CA GLU A 139 -1.03 -3.32 -6.57
C GLU A 139 -0.19 -2.06 -6.74
N TRP A 140 0.36 -1.53 -5.65
CA TRP A 140 1.22 -0.36 -5.69
C TRP A 140 2.37 -0.47 -4.70
N LYS A 141 3.32 0.45 -4.85
CA LYS A 141 4.43 0.63 -3.92
C LYS A 141 4.54 2.08 -3.51
N ILE A 142 4.89 2.29 -2.24
CA ILE A 142 5.25 3.59 -1.70
C ILE A 142 6.77 3.82 -1.76
N GLU A 143 7.20 5.04 -1.49
CA GLU A 143 8.59 5.52 -1.65
C GLU A 143 9.63 4.60 -0.97
N TYR A 144 9.38 4.23 0.30
CA TYR A 144 10.25 3.31 1.05
C TYR A 144 10.23 1.85 0.58
N GLY A 145 9.48 1.51 -0.46
CA GLY A 145 9.39 0.18 -1.04
C GLY A 145 8.34 -0.74 -0.40
N GLY A 146 7.53 -0.22 0.53
CA GLY A 146 6.35 -0.91 1.05
C GLY A 146 5.40 -1.23 -0.09
N LYS A 147 4.96 -2.49 -0.16
CA LYS A 147 4.07 -2.98 -1.21
C LYS A 147 2.70 -3.26 -0.60
N ALA A 148 1.66 -2.77 -1.25
CA ALA A 148 0.28 -3.09 -0.89
C ALA A 148 -0.46 -3.67 -2.10
N THR A 149 -1.42 -4.52 -1.78
CA THR A 149 -2.34 -5.10 -2.75
C THR A 149 -3.74 -4.99 -2.16
N TYR A 150 -4.68 -4.50 -2.95
CA TYR A 150 -6.11 -4.53 -2.61
C TYR A 150 -6.85 -5.36 -3.65
N TYR A 151 -7.67 -6.28 -3.16
CA TYR A 151 -8.50 -7.16 -3.98
C TYR A 151 -9.92 -6.62 -4.00
N PHE A 152 -10.51 -6.50 -5.19
CA PHE A 152 -11.89 -6.05 -5.34
C PHE A 152 -12.82 -7.27 -5.26
N CYS A 153 -13.23 -7.63 -4.04
CA CYS A 153 -14.17 -8.71 -3.75
C CYS A 153 -15.25 -8.24 -2.76
N ASP A 154 -16.43 -8.80 -2.83
CA ASP A 154 -17.50 -8.40 -1.91
C ASP A 154 -17.24 -8.88 -0.49
N ASN A 155 -17.55 -8.02 0.47
CA ASN A 155 -17.38 -8.29 1.88
C ASN A 155 -18.53 -9.15 2.44
N LEU A 156 -18.72 -10.36 1.89
CA LEU A 156 -19.63 -11.39 2.39
C LEU A 156 -21.04 -10.87 2.77
N ARG A 157 -21.61 -9.95 1.96
CA ARG A 157 -22.93 -9.31 2.14
C ARG A 157 -23.06 -8.25 3.24
N ASN A 158 -21.97 -7.72 3.79
CA ASN A 158 -22.05 -6.63 4.78
C ASN A 158 -22.36 -5.25 4.15
N GLY A 159 -22.31 -5.14 2.82
CA GLY A 159 -22.75 -3.96 2.07
C GLY A 159 -21.79 -2.75 2.09
N ASP A 160 -20.80 -2.74 2.98
CA ASP A 160 -19.71 -1.75 2.96
C ASP A 160 -18.41 -2.42 2.51
N ASN A 161 -17.99 -2.07 1.29
CA ASN A 161 -16.70 -2.47 0.71
C ASN A 161 -15.66 -1.34 0.77
N SER A 162 -15.97 -0.24 1.45
CA SER A 162 -15.04 0.87 1.63
C SER A 162 -13.94 0.49 2.62
N LEU A 163 -12.73 0.98 2.37
CA LEU A 163 -11.56 0.74 3.20
C LEU A 163 -10.86 2.06 3.52
N ASN A 164 -10.62 2.30 4.81
CA ASN A 164 -9.79 3.41 5.29
C ASN A 164 -8.48 2.85 5.82
N GLY A 165 -7.38 3.17 5.15
CA GLY A 165 -6.05 2.64 5.46
C GLY A 165 -5.73 1.35 4.71
N ILE A 166 -4.46 0.98 4.74
CA ILE A 166 -3.96 -0.20 4.05
C ILE A 166 -2.79 -0.83 4.81
N GLN A 167 -2.69 -2.15 4.71
CA GLN A 167 -1.54 -2.89 5.18
C GLN A 167 -0.44 -2.91 4.11
N TYR A 168 0.74 -2.36 4.44
CA TYR A 168 1.93 -2.46 3.61
C TYR A 168 2.82 -3.60 4.08
N HIS A 169 3.26 -4.41 3.12
CA HIS A 169 4.29 -5.42 3.33
C HIS A 169 5.66 -4.88 2.89
N TYR A 170 6.65 -4.97 3.77
CA TYR A 170 8.00 -4.49 3.51
C TYR A 170 8.99 -5.67 3.42
N GLY A 171 9.68 -5.78 2.29
CA GLY A 171 10.85 -6.66 2.19
C GLY A 171 12.04 -6.12 3.00
N ILE A 172 13.04 -6.96 3.28
CA ILE A 172 14.21 -6.63 4.10
C ILE A 172 14.87 -5.30 3.68
N TRP A 173 15.10 -5.11 2.37
CA TRP A 173 15.69 -3.89 1.83
C TRP A 173 14.82 -2.64 2.03
N ALA A 174 13.50 -2.78 1.89
CA ALA A 174 12.55 -1.69 2.10
C ALA A 174 12.55 -1.24 3.57
N LYS A 175 12.67 -2.18 4.51
CA LYS A 175 12.76 -1.88 5.94
C LYS A 175 14.07 -1.19 6.32
N VAL A 176 15.20 -1.62 5.75
CA VAL A 176 16.50 -0.96 5.94
C VAL A 176 16.45 0.49 5.45
N ARG A 177 15.90 0.71 4.24
CA ARG A 177 15.70 2.06 3.70
C ARG A 177 14.84 2.92 4.61
N LYS A 178 13.71 2.40 5.07
CA LYS A 178 12.81 3.11 5.99
C LYS A 178 13.49 3.46 7.31
N ALA A 179 14.25 2.54 7.92
CA ALA A 179 14.92 2.78 9.20
C ALA A 179 16.07 3.80 9.13
N LEU A 180 16.68 3.92 7.95
CA LEU A 180 17.71 4.91 7.65
C LEU A 180 17.13 6.20 7.04
N ASP A 181 15.81 6.29 6.90
CA ASP A 181 15.09 7.37 6.20
C ASP A 181 15.64 7.66 4.78
N LEU A 182 16.02 6.59 4.07
CA LEU A 182 16.49 6.64 2.69
C LEU A 182 15.30 6.44 1.75
N LYS A 183 14.90 7.52 1.07
CA LYS A 183 13.81 7.55 0.07
C LYS A 183 14.22 6.88 -1.25
#